data_AF-A0A2N3WVI8-F1
#
_entry.id   AF-A0A2N3WVI8-F1
#
_cell.length_a   1.000
_cell.length_b   1.000
_cell.length_c   1.000
_cell.angle_alpha   90.00
_cell.angle_beta   90.00
_cell.angle_gamma   90.00
#
_symmetry.space_group_name_H-M   'P 1'
#
loop_
_entity.id
_entity.type
_entity.pdbx_description
1 polymer ?
#
loop_
_entity_poly.entity_id
_entity_poly.type
_entity_poly.pdbx_seq_one_letter_code
_entity_poly.pdbx_strand_id
1 'polypeptide(L)'
;MTEARELVAVLTRRGETVAAAESLTAGLVCATLARVPGASAVLRGGLVVYATELKAALAGVDEQLLAEHGAVHPEVAAQLARGARERCGATWGLGLTGVAGPDPQDGVAPGTVYVGLSGPGADTVRELAETGDRDTIRTSSVRAAFALLREQLD
;
A
#
# COMPACT_ATOMS: atom_id res chain seq x y z
N MET A 1 1.65 -4.17 15.74
CA MET A 1 2.85 -3.44 16.22
C MET A 1 4.08 -4.34 16.17
N THR A 2 3.93 -5.62 16.52
CA THR A 2 4.99 -6.63 16.36
C THR A 2 5.41 -6.77 14.90
N GLU A 3 4.46 -6.80 13.98
CA GLU A 3 4.69 -6.99 12.54
C GLU A 3 5.58 -5.87 11.96
N ALA A 4 5.27 -4.62 12.30
CA ALA A 4 6.08 -3.47 11.86
C ALA A 4 7.51 -3.52 12.42
N ARG A 5 7.69 -3.97 13.68
CA ARG A 5 9.02 -4.11 14.28
C ARG A 5 9.85 -5.19 13.58
N GLU A 6 9.24 -6.33 13.31
CA GLU A 6 9.88 -7.44 12.58
C GLU A 6 10.28 -7.01 11.17
N LEU A 7 9.37 -6.32 10.46
CA LEU A 7 9.61 -5.83 9.12
C LEU A 7 10.78 -4.83 9.07
N VAL A 8 10.79 -3.85 9.99
CA VAL A 8 11.91 -2.91 10.12
C VAL A 8 13.22 -3.63 10.42
N ALA A 9 13.21 -4.61 11.32
CA ALA A 9 14.41 -5.37 11.68
C ALA A 9 14.96 -6.18 10.48
N VAL A 10 14.09 -6.83 9.71
CA VAL A 10 14.48 -7.62 8.53
C VAL A 10 15.04 -6.73 7.43
N LEU A 11 14.32 -5.67 7.05
CA LEU A 11 14.76 -4.72 6.03
C LEU A 11 16.10 -4.08 6.40
N THR A 12 16.28 -3.71 7.68
CA THR A 12 17.56 -3.18 8.19
C THR A 12 18.70 -4.18 8.00
N ARG A 13 18.50 -5.47 8.34
CA ARG A 13 19.53 -6.50 8.15
C ARG A 13 19.89 -6.71 6.68
N ARG A 14 18.93 -6.53 5.77
CA ARG A 14 19.12 -6.69 4.33
C ARG A 14 19.67 -5.44 3.64
N GLY A 15 19.71 -4.29 4.33
CA GLY A 15 20.03 -3.00 3.71
C GLY A 15 18.99 -2.55 2.69
N GLU A 16 17.75 -3.04 2.82
CA GLU A 16 16.64 -2.76 1.90
C GLU A 16 15.70 -1.72 2.50
N THR A 17 14.95 -1.05 1.63
CA THR A 17 14.08 0.07 2.00
C THR A 17 12.67 -0.06 1.43
N VAL A 18 11.70 0.63 2.03
CA VAL A 18 10.29 0.57 1.65
C VAL A 18 9.67 1.97 1.57
N ALA A 19 8.73 2.13 0.64
CA ALA A 19 7.81 3.27 0.54
C ALA A 19 6.37 2.79 0.30
N ALA A 20 5.38 3.66 0.51
CA ALA A 20 3.97 3.32 0.29
C ALA A 20 3.19 4.41 -0.46
N ALA A 21 2.29 4.01 -1.35
CA ALA A 21 1.24 4.85 -1.91
C ALA A 21 -0.11 4.43 -1.32
N GLU A 22 -0.75 5.34 -0.59
CA GLU A 22 -1.89 5.05 0.28
C GLU A 22 -3.13 5.84 -0.18
N SER A 23 -4.21 5.12 -0.49
CA SER A 23 -5.55 5.70 -0.67
C SER A 23 -6.38 5.48 0.60
N LEU A 24 -7.08 4.34 0.75
CA LEU A 24 -8.01 4.12 1.88
C LEU A 24 -7.36 4.25 3.27
N THR A 25 -6.08 3.91 3.40
CA THR A 25 -5.34 3.96 4.66
C THR A 25 -4.83 5.36 5.00
N ALA A 26 -4.73 6.26 4.03
CA ALA A 26 -4.42 7.68 4.21
C ALA A 26 -3.17 7.97 5.07
N GLY A 27 -2.08 7.23 4.85
CA GLY A 27 -0.80 7.44 5.56
C GLY A 27 -0.57 6.50 6.75
N LEU A 28 -1.51 5.60 7.04
CA LEU A 28 -1.43 4.68 8.17
C LEU A 28 -0.31 3.64 8.02
N VAL A 29 0.05 3.21 6.80
CA VAL A 29 1.20 2.33 6.57
C VAL A 29 2.49 3.02 7.01
N CYS A 30 2.73 4.24 6.48
CA CYS A 30 3.89 5.04 6.84
C CYS A 30 3.92 5.36 8.34
N ALA A 31 2.80 5.79 8.91
CA ALA A 31 2.71 6.10 10.34
C ALA A 31 3.01 4.88 11.21
N THR A 32 2.53 3.69 10.82
CA THR A 32 2.74 2.46 11.59
C THR A 32 4.21 2.04 11.59
N LEU A 33 4.91 2.13 10.44
CA LEU A 33 6.34 1.90 10.36
C LEU A 33 7.14 2.94 11.18
N ALA A 34 6.79 4.23 11.06
CA ALA A 34 7.47 5.32 11.74
C ALA A 34 7.41 5.25 13.28
N ARG A 35 6.46 4.50 13.85
CA ARG A 35 6.39 4.24 15.30
C ARG A 35 7.48 3.30 15.81
N VAL A 36 8.22 2.62 14.93
CA VAL A 36 9.30 1.70 15.31
C VAL A 36 10.63 2.46 15.40
N PRO A 37 11.35 2.39 16.54
CA PRO A 37 12.69 2.95 16.63
C PRO A 37 13.61 2.39 15.53
N GLY A 38 14.33 3.28 14.84
CA GLY A 38 15.18 2.91 13.70
C GLY A 38 14.47 2.85 12.34
N ALA A 39 13.17 3.13 12.26
CA ALA A 39 12.42 3.10 11.00
C ALA A 39 12.99 4.02 9.91
N SER A 40 13.72 5.09 10.27
CA SER A 40 14.40 5.97 9.30
C SER A 40 15.46 5.27 8.45
N ALA A 41 15.97 4.11 8.89
CA ALA A 41 16.90 3.30 8.11
C ALA A 41 16.22 2.59 6.93
N VAL A 42 14.90 2.38 6.98
CA VAL A 42 14.16 1.54 6.02
C VAL A 42 13.02 2.28 5.34
N LEU A 43 12.27 3.15 6.03
CA LEU A 43 11.15 3.89 5.47
C LEU A 43 11.67 5.12 4.71
N ARG A 44 11.52 5.14 3.39
CA ARG A 44 11.94 6.26 2.53
C ARG A 44 10.94 7.40 2.47
N GLY A 45 9.66 7.08 2.61
CA GLY A 45 8.56 8.02 2.51
C GLY A 45 7.30 7.35 2.00
N GLY A 46 6.37 8.16 1.52
CA GLY A 46 5.15 7.67 0.90
C GLY A 46 4.34 8.79 0.26
N LEU A 47 3.31 8.38 -0.48
CA LEU A 47 2.37 9.23 -1.19
C LEU A 47 0.98 8.96 -0.63
N VAL A 48 0.26 9.99 -0.20
CA VAL A 48 -1.17 9.87 0.10
C VAL A 48 -1.95 10.36 -1.11
N VAL A 49 -2.51 9.43 -1.87
CA VAL A 49 -3.17 9.66 -3.17
C VAL A 49 -4.65 9.34 -3.08
N TYR A 50 -5.32 10.05 -2.18
CA TYR A 50 -6.72 9.80 -1.81
C TYR A 50 -7.67 10.06 -2.99
N ALA A 51 -7.50 11.21 -3.65
CA ALA A 51 -8.26 11.57 -4.84
C ALA A 51 -7.77 10.78 -6.07
N THR A 52 -8.68 10.42 -6.97
CA THR A 52 -8.39 9.54 -8.11
C THR A 52 -7.35 10.15 -9.06
N GLU A 53 -7.48 11.44 -9.37
CA GLU A 53 -6.55 12.19 -10.21
C GLU A 53 -5.14 12.27 -9.61
N LEU A 54 -5.02 12.25 -8.27
CA LEU A 54 -3.72 12.25 -7.61
C LEU A 54 -3.00 10.89 -7.71
N LYS A 55 -3.73 9.80 -7.97
CA LYS A 55 -3.12 8.49 -8.25
C LYS A 55 -2.30 8.57 -9.54
N ALA A 56 -2.82 9.23 -10.58
CA ALA A 56 -2.08 9.49 -11.80
C ALA A 56 -0.97 10.53 -11.58
N ALA A 57 -1.31 11.71 -11.06
CA ALA A 57 -0.38 12.84 -10.98
C ALA A 57 0.85 12.57 -10.08
N LEU A 58 0.66 11.86 -8.96
CA LEU A 58 1.72 11.66 -7.97
C LEU A 58 2.34 10.25 -8.03
N ALA A 59 1.52 9.22 -8.23
CA ALA A 59 1.99 7.83 -8.26
C ALA A 59 2.17 7.27 -9.68
N GLY A 60 1.80 8.01 -10.73
CA GLY A 60 1.99 7.56 -12.11
C GLY A 60 1.05 6.42 -12.53
N VAL A 61 -0.10 6.28 -11.87
CA VAL A 61 -1.14 5.34 -12.31
C VAL A 61 -1.70 5.79 -13.67
N ASP A 62 -1.89 4.85 -14.58
CA ASP A 62 -2.43 5.08 -15.91
C ASP A 62 -3.84 5.68 -15.84
N GLU A 63 -4.02 6.82 -16.51
CA GLU A 63 -5.31 7.53 -16.57
C GLU A 63 -6.38 6.73 -17.33
N GLN A 64 -5.99 5.95 -18.35
CA GLN A 64 -6.93 5.08 -19.08
C GLN A 64 -7.44 3.97 -18.18
N LEU A 65 -6.54 3.34 -17.41
CA LEU A 65 -6.92 2.33 -16.41
C LEU A 65 -7.90 2.90 -15.38
N LEU A 66 -7.63 4.10 -14.86
CA LEU A 66 -8.51 4.76 -13.89
C LEU A 66 -9.88 5.11 -14.51
N ALA A 67 -9.92 5.51 -15.78
CA ALA A 67 -11.16 5.82 -16.48
C ALA A 67 -12.01 4.57 -16.77
N GLU A 68 -11.38 3.46 -17.14
CA GLU A 68 -12.05 2.22 -17.53
C GLU A 68 -12.50 1.39 -16.31
N HIS A 69 -11.65 1.29 -15.29
CA HIS A 69 -11.83 0.35 -14.18
C HIS A 69 -12.04 1.03 -12.82
N GLY A 70 -11.85 2.35 -12.74
CA GLY A 70 -11.95 3.10 -11.48
C GLY A 70 -10.73 2.92 -10.58
N ALA A 71 -10.81 3.55 -9.40
CA ALA A 71 -9.67 3.61 -8.46
C ALA A 71 -9.43 2.32 -7.67
N VAL A 72 -10.42 1.42 -7.59
CA VAL A 72 -10.36 0.19 -6.78
C VAL A 72 -10.25 -1.02 -7.72
N HIS A 73 -9.02 -1.30 -8.15
CA HIS A 73 -8.71 -2.34 -9.14
C HIS A 73 -7.32 -2.95 -8.84
N PRO A 74 -7.07 -4.24 -9.12
CA PRO A 74 -5.79 -4.88 -8.85
C PRO A 74 -4.61 -4.19 -9.57
N GLU A 75 -4.77 -3.84 -10.84
CA GLU A 75 -3.69 -3.17 -11.60
C GLU A 75 -3.42 -1.75 -11.07
N VAL A 76 -4.44 -1.05 -10.54
CA VAL A 76 -4.22 0.24 -9.86
C VAL A 76 -3.37 0.04 -8.62
N ALA A 77 -3.61 -1.02 -7.83
CA ALA A 77 -2.79 -1.32 -6.66
C ALA A 77 -1.33 -1.64 -7.04
N ALA A 78 -1.10 -2.37 -8.14
CA ALA A 78 0.24 -2.64 -8.66
C ALA A 78 0.96 -1.35 -9.08
N GLN A 79 0.28 -0.48 -9.84
CA GLN A 79 0.85 0.79 -10.29
C GLN A 79 1.10 1.77 -9.15
N LEU A 80 0.23 1.81 -8.13
CA LEU A 80 0.47 2.55 -6.89
C LEU A 80 1.75 2.06 -6.19
N ALA A 81 1.93 0.74 -6.07
CA ALA A 81 3.11 0.15 -5.46
C ALA A 81 4.38 0.52 -6.23
N ARG A 82 4.37 0.40 -7.56
CA ARG A 82 5.48 0.80 -8.44
C ARG A 82 5.79 2.30 -8.31
N GLY A 83 4.76 3.14 -8.34
CA GLY A 83 4.88 4.58 -8.15
C GLY A 83 5.53 4.96 -6.82
N ALA A 84 5.11 4.32 -5.72
CA ALA A 84 5.74 4.54 -4.41
C ALA A 84 7.23 4.18 -4.42
N ARG A 85 7.56 3.02 -4.98
CA ARG A 85 8.95 2.53 -5.09
C ARG A 85 9.83 3.51 -5.86
N GLU A 86 9.37 3.92 -7.04
CA GLU A 86 10.13 4.78 -7.95
C GLU A 86 10.25 6.21 -7.43
N ARG A 87 9.15 6.83 -6.98
CA ARG A 87 9.13 8.23 -6.53
C ARG A 87 9.93 8.45 -5.24
N CYS A 88 9.97 7.46 -4.36
CA CYS A 88 10.73 7.55 -3.11
C CYS A 88 12.13 6.92 -3.19
N GLY A 89 12.50 6.31 -4.32
CA GLY A 89 13.76 5.60 -4.48
C GLY A 89 13.95 4.49 -3.43
N ALA A 90 12.92 3.67 -3.25
CA ALA A 90 12.93 2.55 -2.31
C ALA A 90 13.24 1.22 -3.00
N THR A 91 13.68 0.22 -2.24
CA THR A 91 13.80 -1.16 -2.75
C THR A 91 12.42 -1.74 -3.06
N TRP A 92 11.48 -1.50 -2.14
CA TRP A 92 10.11 -2.02 -2.15
C TRP A 92 9.09 -0.87 -2.15
N GLY A 93 7.99 -1.06 -2.86
CA GLY A 93 6.83 -0.16 -2.83
C GLY A 93 5.56 -0.92 -2.48
N LEU A 94 4.74 -0.34 -1.62
CA LEU A 94 3.40 -0.84 -1.28
C LEU A 94 2.35 0.07 -1.90
N GLY A 95 1.29 -0.49 -2.47
CA GLY A 95 0.17 0.25 -3.05
C GLY A 95 -1.15 -0.21 -2.45
N LEU A 96 -1.94 0.70 -1.88
CA LEU A 96 -3.21 0.35 -1.23
C LEU A 96 -4.37 1.16 -1.79
N THR A 97 -5.35 0.45 -2.35
CA THR A 97 -6.64 1.02 -2.78
C THR A 97 -7.79 0.10 -2.38
N GLY A 98 -8.96 0.66 -2.11
CA GLY A 98 -10.08 -0.12 -1.57
C GLY A 98 -11.20 0.76 -1.02
N VAL A 99 -12.31 0.12 -0.68
CA VAL A 99 -13.49 0.77 -0.10
C VAL A 99 -13.54 0.47 1.39
N ALA A 100 -13.15 1.43 2.22
CA ALA A 100 -13.23 1.26 3.68
C ALA A 100 -14.66 1.38 4.24
N GLY A 101 -15.65 1.77 3.42
CA GLY A 101 -17.03 1.94 3.86
C GLY A 101 -17.31 3.22 4.66
N PRO A 102 -18.54 3.35 5.20
CA PRO A 102 -19.59 2.31 5.25
C PRO A 102 -20.34 2.11 3.93
N ASP A 103 -20.33 3.09 3.04
CA ASP A 103 -21.05 3.04 1.77
C ASP A 103 -20.20 2.43 0.64
N PRO A 104 -20.83 1.78 -0.37
CA PRO A 104 -20.11 1.37 -1.58
C PRO A 104 -19.58 2.57 -2.36
N GLN A 105 -18.53 2.35 -3.15
CA GLN A 105 -17.96 3.35 -4.04
C GLN A 105 -17.88 2.78 -5.46
N ASP A 106 -18.45 3.49 -6.44
CA ASP A 106 -18.39 3.11 -7.87
C ASP A 106 -18.83 1.65 -8.14
N GLY A 107 -19.82 1.15 -7.38
CA GLY A 107 -20.31 -0.22 -7.48
C GLY A 107 -19.47 -1.27 -6.73
N VAL A 108 -18.36 -0.88 -6.11
CA VAL A 108 -17.52 -1.74 -5.28
C VAL A 108 -18.01 -1.73 -3.83
N ALA A 109 -18.14 -2.94 -3.25
CA ALA A 109 -18.64 -3.12 -1.90
C ALA A 109 -17.61 -2.67 -0.83
N PRO A 110 -18.07 -2.16 0.33
CA PRO A 110 -17.22 -1.97 1.50
C PRO A 110 -16.48 -3.26 1.87
N GLY A 111 -15.21 -3.12 2.21
CA GLY A 111 -14.33 -4.25 2.55
C GLY A 111 -13.50 -4.78 1.39
N THR A 112 -13.82 -4.44 0.13
CA THR A 112 -12.95 -4.76 -1.01
C THR A 112 -11.69 -3.90 -0.98
N VAL A 113 -10.53 -4.55 -0.86
CA VAL A 113 -9.22 -3.89 -0.83
C VAL A 113 -8.23 -4.64 -1.71
N TYR A 114 -7.44 -3.89 -2.47
CA TYR A 114 -6.29 -4.40 -3.21
C TYR A 114 -4.99 -3.85 -2.62
N VAL A 115 -4.07 -4.76 -2.33
CA VAL A 115 -2.73 -4.46 -1.82
C VAL A 115 -1.70 -4.92 -2.84
N GLY A 116 -1.05 -3.96 -3.47
CA GLY A 116 0.05 -4.17 -4.40
C GLY A 116 1.40 -4.12 -3.70
N LEU A 117 2.34 -4.91 -4.22
CA LEU A 117 3.74 -4.92 -3.85
C LEU A 117 4.60 -4.85 -5.12
N SER A 118 5.55 -3.91 -5.14
CA SER A 118 6.56 -3.79 -6.17
C SER A 118 7.96 -3.90 -5.58
N GLY A 119 8.87 -4.60 -6.25
CA GLY A 119 10.20 -4.91 -5.73
C GLY A 119 11.19 -5.34 -6.81
N PRO A 120 12.32 -5.97 -6.43
CA PRO A 120 13.30 -6.53 -7.38
C PRO A 120 12.79 -7.69 -8.26
N GLY A 121 11.62 -8.24 -7.94
CA GLY A 121 10.97 -9.32 -8.69
C GLY A 121 9.72 -8.86 -9.46
N ALA A 122 8.82 -9.81 -9.76
CA ALA A 122 7.53 -9.48 -10.34
C ALA A 122 6.63 -8.76 -9.32
N ASP A 123 5.87 -7.79 -9.79
CA ASP A 123 4.87 -7.13 -8.96
C ASP A 123 3.78 -8.14 -8.57
N THR A 124 3.31 -8.04 -7.34
CA THR A 124 2.30 -8.94 -6.77
C THR A 124 1.13 -8.12 -6.24
N VAL A 125 -0.10 -8.62 -6.44
CA VAL A 125 -1.31 -7.99 -5.89
C VAL A 125 -2.09 -9.01 -5.09
N ARG A 126 -2.58 -8.60 -3.93
CA ARG A 126 -3.50 -9.38 -3.10
C ARG A 126 -4.84 -8.67 -3.00
N GLU A 127 -5.90 -9.39 -3.34
CA GLU A 127 -7.28 -8.98 -3.05
C GLU A 127 -7.66 -9.41 -1.64
N LEU A 128 -8.37 -8.54 -0.93
CA LEU A 128 -8.90 -8.77 0.39
C LEU A 128 -10.41 -8.49 0.39
N ALA A 129 -11.14 -9.32 1.13
CA ALA A 129 -12.54 -9.14 1.46
C ALA A 129 -12.64 -8.94 2.97
N GLU A 130 -12.45 -7.70 3.41
CA GLU A 130 -12.39 -7.33 4.82
C GLU A 130 -13.80 -7.13 5.40
N THR A 131 -13.97 -7.47 6.67
CA THR A 131 -15.23 -7.24 7.40
C THR A 131 -14.97 -6.36 8.61
N GLY A 132 -15.93 -5.49 8.92
CA GLY A 132 -15.88 -4.62 10.09
C GLY A 132 -16.19 -3.18 9.73
N ASP A 133 -15.91 -2.28 10.67
CA ASP A 133 -16.05 -0.85 10.43
C ASP A 133 -14.86 -0.29 9.63
N ARG A 134 -14.97 1.00 9.29
CA ARG A 134 -13.98 1.71 8.49
C ARG A 134 -12.58 1.65 9.07
N ASP A 135 -12.42 1.74 10.38
CA ASP A 135 -11.10 1.72 11.01
C ASP A 135 -10.51 0.30 11.05
N THR A 136 -11.37 -0.70 11.27
CA THR A 136 -11.01 -2.12 11.19
C THR A 136 -10.48 -2.45 9.80
N ILE A 137 -11.20 -2.08 8.73
CA ILE A 137 -10.77 -2.33 7.34
C ILE A 137 -9.44 -1.63 7.05
N ARG A 138 -9.26 -0.38 7.49
CA ARG A 138 -8.00 0.35 7.28
C ARG A 138 -6.84 -0.31 8.00
N THR A 139 -7.03 -0.70 9.26
CA THR A 139 -5.96 -1.31 10.06
C THR A 139 -5.63 -2.73 9.61
N SER A 140 -6.61 -3.53 9.17
CA SER A 140 -6.36 -4.85 8.59
C SER A 140 -5.62 -4.76 7.25
N SER A 141 -5.98 -3.80 6.40
CA SER A 141 -5.27 -3.52 5.14
C SER A 141 -3.78 -3.24 5.35
N VAL A 142 -3.42 -2.49 6.41
CA VAL A 142 -2.01 -2.23 6.76
C VAL A 142 -1.29 -3.53 7.16
N ARG A 143 -1.94 -4.39 7.94
CA ARG A 143 -1.36 -5.69 8.33
C ARG A 143 -1.15 -6.59 7.12
N ALA A 144 -2.11 -6.63 6.20
CA ALA A 144 -2.01 -7.38 4.96
C ALA A 144 -0.85 -6.90 4.08
N ALA A 145 -0.63 -5.58 3.99
CA ALA A 145 0.52 -5.01 3.29
C ALA A 145 1.87 -5.42 3.90
N PHE A 146 1.98 -5.44 5.22
CA PHE A 146 3.18 -5.93 5.89
C PHE A 146 3.39 -7.43 5.70
N ALA A 147 2.32 -8.23 5.76
CA ALA A 147 2.38 -9.66 5.50
C ALA A 147 2.85 -9.96 4.07
N LEU A 148 2.27 -9.27 3.07
CA LEU A 148 2.63 -9.45 1.66
C LEU A 148 4.11 -9.12 1.41
N LEU A 149 4.63 -8.04 1.99
CA LEU A 149 6.06 -7.74 1.89
C LEU A 149 6.90 -8.78 2.63
N ARG A 150 6.47 -9.24 3.81
CA ARG A 150 7.23 -10.23 4.59
C ARG A 150 7.46 -11.53 3.82
N GLU A 151 6.47 -11.98 3.06
CA GLU A 151 6.55 -13.18 2.20
C GLU A 151 7.67 -13.10 1.14
N GLN A 152 8.12 -11.90 0.78
CA GLN A 152 9.24 -11.69 -0.16
C GLN A 152 10.61 -11.57 0.54
N LEU A 153 10.63 -11.53 1.87
CA LEU A 153 11.84 -11.31 2.67
C LEU A 153 12.30 -12.56 3.43
N ASP A 154 11.51 -13.64 3.35
CA ASP A 154 11.85 -14.97 3.86
C ASP A 154 12.61 -15.78 2.79
#